data_AF-A0A8J7P6J9-F1
#
_entry.id   AF-A0A8J7P6J9-F1
#
_cell.length_a   1.000
_cell.length_b   1.000
_cell.length_c   1.000
_cell.angle_alpha   90.00
_cell.angle_beta   90.00
_cell.angle_gamma   90.00
#
_symmetry.space_group_name_H-M   'P 1'
#
loop_
_entity.id
_entity.type
_entity.pdbx_description
1 polymer ?
#
loop_
_entity_poly.entity_id
_entity_poly.type
_entity_poly.pdbx_seq_one_letter_code
_entity_poly.pdbx_strand_id
1 'polypeptide(L)'
;SSCGKKFCLLEYRESQTTGELIGPYGLGAAILSLGVTLAFGLSLGIFYHLRSKNVIKIRERAKKLELEFASALFQLGNRLGDGLPAEVAFGKVANTMEGTVSGSFFKLVSTNIRKLGMSVKTAIFDPVHGALISFPSNLIESSMKVLVQSVKKGPVIAAQALTNVSRYIKEIHGVNERLRDLMADIISSMNSQIKFLTPAIAGIVIGITSMVTTILGKLGTQLQSVTAGGDAAVQGIGLIGLFGDGIPTYFFQIIVGIYVVQITYVLTILVNGIENGSDKLNEKYQLGINMIRSTLLFCFISLVVMLMFNIIASTILTTSLGV
;
A
#
# COMPACT_ATOMS: atom_id res chain seq x y z
N SER A 1 -22.95 29.10 -33.91
CA SER A 1 -21.54 29.20 -33.51
C SER A 1 -21.35 30.33 -32.51
N SER A 2 -21.44 30.03 -31.20
CA SER A 2 -21.05 30.98 -30.15
C SER A 2 -20.53 30.22 -28.92
N CYS A 3 -19.51 29.39 -29.13
CA CYS A 3 -18.63 29.02 -28.03
C CYS A 3 -17.42 29.95 -28.14
N GLY A 4 -17.41 31.02 -27.34
CA GLY A 4 -16.23 31.87 -27.20
C GLY A 4 -15.03 30.98 -26.89
N LYS A 5 -13.94 31.18 -27.64
CA LYS A 5 -12.73 30.33 -27.76
C LYS A 5 -12.05 29.86 -26.46
N LYS A 6 -12.58 30.20 -25.28
CA LYS A 6 -12.07 29.80 -23.95
C LYS A 6 -12.75 28.58 -23.33
N PHE A 7 -13.93 28.13 -23.79
CA PHE A 7 -14.69 27.05 -23.11
C PHE A 7 -14.81 25.72 -23.89
N CYS A 8 -14.28 25.61 -25.11
CA CYS A 8 -14.36 24.37 -25.92
C CYS A 8 -13.68 23.15 -25.27
N LEU A 9 -12.66 23.35 -24.44
CA LEU A 9 -11.91 22.23 -23.84
C LEU A 9 -12.68 21.51 -22.72
N LEU A 10 -13.65 22.20 -22.11
CA LEU A 10 -14.39 21.74 -20.95
C LEU A 10 -15.83 21.28 -21.29
N GLU A 11 -16.34 21.59 -22.50
CA GLU A 11 -17.71 21.26 -22.97
C GLU A 11 -18.78 21.38 -21.88
N TYR A 12 -18.98 22.58 -21.34
CA TYR A 12 -20.15 22.87 -20.51
C TYR A 12 -21.40 22.88 -21.38
N ARG A 13 -22.51 22.33 -20.87
CA ARG A 13 -23.82 22.28 -21.53
C ARG A 13 -24.82 23.10 -20.72
N GLU A 14 -25.80 23.69 -21.38
CA GLU A 14 -26.89 24.39 -20.69
C GLU A 14 -27.98 23.37 -20.33
N SER A 15 -28.42 23.34 -19.07
CA SER A 15 -29.46 22.42 -18.60
C SER A 15 -30.78 22.70 -19.30
N GLN A 16 -31.44 21.64 -19.77
CA GLN A 16 -32.75 21.77 -20.39
C GLN A 16 -33.89 21.99 -19.38
N THR A 17 -33.62 21.84 -18.07
CA THR A 17 -34.66 21.95 -17.02
C THR A 17 -34.57 23.22 -16.17
N THR A 18 -33.37 23.77 -15.95
CA THR A 18 -33.16 24.95 -15.09
C THR A 18 -32.54 26.16 -15.81
N GLY A 19 -32.03 26.00 -17.03
CA GLY A 19 -31.29 27.05 -17.74
C GLY A 19 -29.91 27.36 -17.14
N GLU A 20 -29.43 26.56 -16.18
CA GLU A 20 -28.08 26.70 -15.61
C GLU A 20 -27.04 25.94 -16.44
N LEU A 21 -25.81 26.47 -16.55
CA LEU A 21 -24.70 25.73 -17.18
C LEU A 21 -24.31 24.53 -16.31
N ILE A 22 -24.63 23.33 -16.78
CA ILE A 22 -24.19 22.06 -16.21
C ILE A 22 -22.96 21.57 -16.99
N GLY A 23 -21.91 21.22 -16.27
CA GLY A 23 -20.67 20.71 -16.86
C GLY A 23 -19.53 20.82 -15.87
N PRO A 24 -18.32 20.33 -16.19
CA PRO A 24 -17.83 20.06 -17.54
C PRO A 24 -17.90 18.59 -17.99
N TYR A 25 -18.23 18.37 -19.27
CA TYR A 25 -18.32 17.04 -19.89
C TYR A 25 -17.14 16.69 -20.80
N GLY A 26 -16.34 17.69 -21.17
CA GLY A 26 -15.31 17.57 -22.20
C GLY A 26 -14.12 16.72 -21.76
N LEU A 27 -13.40 16.18 -22.75
CA LEU A 27 -12.17 15.42 -22.55
C LEU A 27 -11.12 16.19 -21.72
N GLY A 28 -10.99 17.49 -21.95
CA GLY A 28 -10.04 18.33 -21.21
C GLY A 28 -10.37 18.41 -19.72
N ALA A 29 -11.66 18.39 -19.38
CA ALA A 29 -12.10 18.36 -17.99
C ALA A 29 -11.84 16.99 -17.34
N ALA A 30 -12.11 15.90 -18.06
CA ALA A 30 -11.79 14.55 -17.59
C ALA A 30 -10.27 14.38 -17.35
N ILE A 31 -9.41 14.99 -18.18
CA ILE A 31 -7.97 14.99 -17.92
C ILE A 31 -7.62 15.83 -16.69
N LEU A 32 -8.27 16.97 -16.47
CA LEU A 32 -8.06 17.80 -15.29
C LEU A 32 -8.49 17.10 -13.98
N SER A 33 -9.59 16.33 -13.99
CA SER A 33 -9.99 15.54 -12.82
C SER A 33 -9.02 14.41 -12.49
N LEU A 34 -8.26 13.88 -13.46
CA LEU A 34 -7.15 12.95 -13.15
C LEU A 34 -6.12 13.62 -12.25
N GLY A 35 -5.85 14.91 -12.50
CA GLY A 35 -4.94 15.71 -11.68
C GLY A 35 -5.34 15.75 -10.21
N VAL A 36 -6.64 15.83 -9.90
CA VAL A 36 -7.15 15.82 -8.52
C VAL A 36 -6.85 14.48 -7.85
N THR A 37 -7.17 13.38 -8.53
CA THR A 37 -6.96 12.02 -8.00
C THR A 37 -5.48 11.69 -7.86
N LEU A 38 -4.66 12.14 -8.82
CA LEU A 38 -3.22 11.97 -8.84
C LEU A 38 -2.56 12.78 -7.72
N ALA A 39 -2.98 14.03 -7.51
CA ALA A 39 -2.49 14.86 -6.41
C ALA A 39 -2.81 14.24 -5.04
N PHE A 40 -4.04 13.76 -4.85
CA PHE A 40 -4.45 13.14 -3.58
C PHE A 40 -3.71 11.83 -3.30
N GLY A 41 -3.68 10.91 -4.29
CA GLY A 41 -3.03 9.61 -4.15
C GLY A 41 -1.51 9.70 -4.01
N LEU A 42 -0.85 10.56 -4.79
CA LEU A 42 0.60 10.78 -4.66
C LEU A 42 0.96 11.51 -3.38
N SER A 43 0.19 12.50 -2.94
CA SER A 43 0.47 13.22 -1.69
C SER A 43 0.52 12.26 -0.50
N LEU A 44 -0.52 11.44 -0.33
CA LEU A 44 -0.56 10.42 0.70
C LEU A 44 0.55 9.38 0.52
N GLY A 45 0.72 8.87 -0.70
CA GLY A 45 1.71 7.85 -1.01
C GLY A 45 3.15 8.30 -0.72
N ILE A 46 3.53 9.49 -1.16
CA ILE A 46 4.86 10.08 -0.95
C ILE A 46 5.08 10.39 0.53
N PHE A 47 4.07 10.95 1.22
CA PHE A 47 4.15 11.24 2.66
C PHE A 47 4.49 9.99 3.48
N TYR A 48 3.78 8.89 3.23
CA TYR A 48 4.02 7.65 3.95
C TYR A 48 5.33 6.97 3.53
N HIS A 49 5.69 7.00 2.24
CA HIS A 49 6.92 6.41 1.74
C HIS A 49 8.17 7.10 2.30
N LEU A 50 8.24 8.44 2.24
CA LEU A 50 9.39 9.20 2.72
C LEU A 50 9.59 9.05 4.24
N ARG A 51 8.48 9.07 5.01
CA ARG A 51 8.55 8.96 6.47
C ARG A 51 9.04 7.60 6.95
N SER A 52 8.81 6.54 6.17
CA SER A 52 9.12 5.15 6.57
C SER A 52 10.43 4.61 5.99
N LYS A 53 10.96 5.18 4.90
CA LYS A 53 12.12 4.66 4.15
C LYS A 53 13.39 4.42 4.95
N ASN A 54 13.68 5.23 5.96
CA ASN A 54 14.90 5.06 6.77
C ASN A 54 14.69 4.06 7.90
N VAL A 55 13.51 4.08 8.52
CA VAL A 55 13.20 3.24 9.69
C VAL A 55 12.98 1.79 9.26
N ILE A 56 12.47 1.55 8.04
CA ILE A 56 12.22 0.19 7.53
C ILE A 56 13.50 -0.66 7.48
N LYS A 57 14.66 -0.06 7.18
CA LYS A 57 15.96 -0.76 7.16
C LYS A 57 16.34 -1.31 8.53
N ILE A 58 16.05 -0.57 9.60
CA ILE A 58 16.31 -1.00 10.97
C ILE A 58 15.36 -2.15 11.33
N ARG A 59 14.10 -2.04 10.93
CA ARG A 59 13.09 -3.07 11.14
C ARG A 59 13.40 -4.37 10.41
N GLU A 60 13.84 -4.31 9.15
CA GLU A 60 14.25 -5.48 8.38
C GLU A 60 15.44 -6.20 9.03
N ARG A 61 16.42 -5.46 9.56
CA ARG A 61 17.52 -6.05 10.34
C ARG A 61 17.02 -6.72 11.61
N ALA A 62 16.09 -6.11 12.34
CA ALA A 62 15.47 -6.70 13.53
C ALA A 62 14.66 -7.97 13.19
N LYS A 63 13.91 -7.98 12.08
CA LYS A 63 13.16 -9.15 11.62
C LYS A 63 14.09 -10.30 11.22
N LYS A 64 15.20 -10.00 10.53
CA LYS A 64 16.23 -11.00 10.21
C LYS A 64 16.87 -11.58 11.47
N LEU A 65 17.15 -10.72 12.44
CA LEU A 65 17.65 -11.14 13.74
C LEU A 65 16.66 -12.08 14.43
N GLU A 66 15.36 -11.74 14.49
CA GLU A 66 14.31 -12.58 15.10
C GLU A 66 14.25 -13.99 14.49
N LEU A 67 14.40 -14.11 13.17
CA LEU A 67 14.44 -15.41 12.47
C LEU A 67 15.65 -16.26 12.89
N GLU A 68 16.83 -15.63 12.99
CA GLU A 68 18.07 -16.30 13.39
C GLU A 68 18.14 -16.52 14.92
N PHE A 69 17.30 -15.84 15.70
CA PHE A 69 17.44 -15.74 17.15
C PHE A 69 17.12 -17.03 17.88
N ALA A 70 16.18 -17.84 17.38
CA ALA A 70 15.86 -19.14 17.98
C ALA A 70 17.11 -20.03 18.04
N SER A 71 17.81 -20.18 16.92
CA SER A 71 19.08 -20.93 16.85
C SER A 71 20.14 -20.33 17.77
N ALA A 72 20.20 -19.00 17.88
CA ALA A 72 21.16 -18.33 18.74
C ALA A 72 20.90 -18.60 20.24
N LEU A 73 19.63 -18.57 20.66
CA LEU A 73 19.23 -18.92 22.02
C LEU A 73 19.48 -20.40 22.33
N PHE A 74 19.29 -21.29 21.37
CA PHE A 74 19.63 -22.70 21.52
C PHE A 74 21.13 -22.89 21.76
N GLN A 75 21.98 -22.24 20.97
CA GLN A 75 23.44 -22.28 21.15
C GLN A 75 23.86 -21.69 22.50
N LEU A 76 23.27 -20.57 22.90
CA LEU A 76 23.53 -19.95 24.20
C LEU A 76 23.08 -20.87 25.34
N GLY A 77 21.91 -21.49 25.21
CA GLY A 77 21.38 -22.47 26.14
C GLY A 77 22.33 -23.65 26.33
N ASN A 78 22.84 -24.25 25.25
CA ASN A 78 23.80 -25.34 25.32
C ASN A 78 25.10 -24.93 26.03
N ARG A 79 25.64 -23.74 25.74
CA ARG A 79 26.87 -23.26 26.41
C ARG A 79 26.69 -23.02 27.90
N LEU A 80 25.53 -22.51 28.31
CA LEU A 80 25.19 -22.40 29.73
C LEU A 80 24.98 -23.78 30.37
N GLY A 81 24.45 -24.73 29.61
CA GLY A 81 24.28 -26.13 30.02
C GLY A 81 25.61 -26.85 30.25
N ASP A 82 26.64 -26.51 29.47
CA ASP A 82 28.04 -26.94 29.68
C ASP A 82 28.65 -26.37 30.99
N GLY A 83 27.91 -25.53 31.73
CA GLY A 83 28.36 -24.90 32.97
C GLY A 83 29.16 -23.61 32.77
N LEU A 84 29.25 -23.11 31.53
CA LEU A 84 29.96 -21.86 31.26
C LEU A 84 29.24 -20.65 31.90
N PRO A 85 29.96 -19.69 32.49
CA PRO A 85 29.40 -18.41 32.88
C PRO A 85 28.80 -17.68 31.67
N ALA A 86 27.74 -16.93 31.89
CA ALA A 86 27.00 -16.24 30.83
C ALA A 86 27.91 -15.32 30.01
N GLU A 87 28.80 -14.59 30.68
CA GLU A 87 29.78 -13.66 30.11
C GLU A 87 30.67 -14.34 29.05
N VAL A 88 31.10 -15.58 29.33
CA VAL A 88 31.93 -16.38 28.43
C VAL A 88 31.07 -16.98 27.31
N ALA A 89 29.86 -17.43 27.64
CA ALA A 89 28.93 -18.01 26.68
C ALA A 89 28.56 -17.03 25.56
N PHE A 90 28.31 -15.75 25.87
CA PHE A 90 28.04 -14.70 24.86
C PHE A 90 29.18 -14.60 23.83
N GLY A 91 30.43 -14.62 24.27
CA GLY A 91 31.59 -14.57 23.37
C GLY A 91 31.73 -15.82 22.50
N LYS A 92 31.46 -17.01 23.05
CA LYS A 92 31.53 -18.26 22.29
C LYS A 92 30.45 -18.32 21.20
N VAL A 93 29.21 -17.93 21.54
CA VAL A 93 28.10 -17.86 20.57
C VAL A 93 28.37 -16.83 19.48
N ALA A 94 28.92 -15.66 19.83
CA ALA A 94 29.31 -14.64 18.86
C ALA A 94 30.27 -15.17 17.80
N ASN A 95 31.27 -15.97 18.21
CA ASN A 95 32.24 -16.58 17.31
C ASN A 95 31.63 -17.71 16.46
N THR A 96 30.77 -18.54 17.05
CA THR A 96 30.09 -19.61 16.30
C THR A 96 29.12 -19.06 15.25
N MET A 97 28.51 -17.91 15.50
CA MET A 97 27.54 -17.27 14.61
C MET A 97 28.13 -16.10 13.81
N GLU A 98 29.45 -16.11 13.57
CA GLU A 98 30.12 -15.06 12.83
C GLU A 98 29.51 -14.89 11.41
N GLY A 99 29.38 -13.64 10.97
CA GLY A 99 28.72 -13.30 9.70
C GLY A 99 27.19 -13.19 9.74
N THR A 100 26.55 -13.55 10.85
CA THR A 100 25.08 -13.43 11.02
C THR A 100 24.67 -12.16 11.78
N VAL A 101 23.39 -11.81 11.73
CA VAL A 101 22.86 -10.65 12.48
C VAL A 101 22.83 -10.99 13.97
N SER A 102 22.43 -12.21 14.31
CA SER A 102 22.55 -12.75 15.67
C SER A 102 23.98 -12.68 16.20
N GLY A 103 24.96 -13.14 15.45
CA GLY A 103 26.37 -13.07 15.86
C GLY A 103 26.83 -11.64 16.17
N SER A 104 26.36 -10.65 15.39
CA SER A 104 26.64 -9.23 15.64
C SER A 104 26.05 -8.73 16.95
N PHE A 105 24.82 -9.15 17.29
CA PHE A 105 24.21 -8.86 18.59
C PHE A 105 25.03 -9.47 19.74
N PHE A 106 25.36 -10.77 19.66
CA PHE A 106 26.16 -11.46 20.68
C PHE A 106 27.56 -10.85 20.83
N LYS A 107 28.18 -10.45 19.72
CA LYS A 107 29.49 -9.78 19.68
C LYS A 107 29.45 -8.43 20.37
N LEU A 108 28.39 -7.64 20.16
CA LEU A 108 28.22 -6.36 20.83
C LEU A 108 28.07 -6.53 22.35
N VAL A 109 27.22 -7.47 22.79
CA VAL A 109 27.08 -7.80 24.21
C VAL A 109 28.41 -8.26 24.81
N SER A 110 29.11 -9.19 24.15
CA SER A 110 30.43 -9.66 24.61
C SER A 110 31.47 -8.54 24.67
N THR A 111 31.44 -7.60 23.71
CA THR A 111 32.34 -6.44 23.69
C THR A 111 32.06 -5.50 24.85
N ASN A 112 30.79 -5.22 25.15
CA ASN A 112 30.39 -4.39 26.29
C ASN A 112 30.81 -5.03 27.62
N ILE A 113 30.67 -6.35 27.76
CA ILE A 113 31.11 -7.06 28.96
C ILE A 113 32.64 -6.99 29.10
N ARG A 114 33.38 -7.33 28.04
CA ARG A 114 34.86 -7.46 28.09
C ARG A 114 35.61 -6.13 28.09
N LYS A 115 35.15 -5.14 27.32
CA LYS A 115 35.85 -3.85 27.16
C LYS A 115 35.35 -2.78 28.11
N LEU A 116 34.05 -2.77 28.43
CA LEU A 116 33.44 -1.75 29.29
C LEU A 116 33.20 -2.25 30.72
N GLY A 117 33.51 -3.51 31.03
CA GLY A 117 33.31 -4.09 32.36
C GLY A 117 31.83 -4.18 32.76
N MET A 118 30.91 -4.14 31.80
CA MET A 118 29.48 -4.14 32.06
C MET A 118 28.99 -5.52 32.51
N SER A 119 28.02 -5.55 33.43
CA SER A 119 27.26 -6.77 33.72
C SER A 119 26.46 -7.24 32.49
N VAL A 120 26.09 -8.52 32.42
CA VAL A 120 25.24 -9.06 31.34
C VAL A 120 23.96 -8.24 31.18
N LYS A 121 23.32 -7.84 32.28
CA LYS A 121 22.12 -6.99 32.24
C LYS A 121 22.41 -5.63 31.60
N THR A 122 23.44 -4.94 32.08
CA THR A 122 23.80 -3.61 31.58
C THR A 122 24.24 -3.66 30.10
N ALA A 123 25.04 -4.65 29.73
CA ALA A 123 25.50 -4.83 28.35
C ALA A 123 24.37 -4.99 27.32
N ILE A 124 23.21 -5.49 27.74
CA ILE A 124 22.03 -5.70 26.89
C ILE A 124 21.07 -4.50 26.94
N PHE A 125 20.76 -4.01 28.15
CA PHE A 125 19.64 -3.09 28.41
C PHE A 125 20.03 -1.65 28.73
N ASP A 126 21.32 -1.30 28.75
CA ASP A 126 21.75 0.07 29.04
C ASP A 126 21.18 1.06 28.00
N PRO A 127 20.64 2.21 28.42
CA PRO A 127 19.99 3.17 27.52
C PRO A 127 20.96 3.89 26.58
N VAL A 128 22.28 3.84 26.83
CA VAL A 128 23.30 4.54 26.02
C VAL A 128 24.17 3.55 25.25
N HIS A 129 24.59 2.45 25.88
CA HIS A 129 25.53 1.49 25.30
C HIS A 129 24.95 0.08 25.10
N GLY A 130 23.68 -0.15 25.44
CA GLY A 130 23.05 -1.47 25.37
C GLY A 130 22.91 -2.00 23.95
N ALA A 131 23.05 -3.32 23.79
CA ALA A 131 22.91 -3.96 22.48
C ALA A 131 21.51 -3.76 21.86
N LEU A 132 20.46 -3.63 22.67
CA LEU A 132 19.09 -3.43 22.19
C LEU A 132 18.86 -2.10 21.47
N ILE A 133 19.73 -1.10 21.67
CA ILE A 133 19.64 0.19 20.93
C ILE A 133 19.91 -0.06 19.43
N SER A 134 20.89 -0.89 19.13
CA SER A 134 21.24 -1.26 17.74
C SER A 134 20.32 -2.34 17.16
N PHE A 135 19.65 -3.10 18.03
CA PHE A 135 18.85 -4.26 17.67
C PHE A 135 17.47 -4.22 18.38
N PRO A 136 16.58 -3.29 17.98
CA PRO A 136 15.29 -3.13 18.64
C PRO A 136 14.34 -4.27 18.28
N SER A 137 14.07 -5.18 19.22
CA SER A 137 13.08 -6.25 19.09
C SER A 137 12.49 -6.64 20.45
N ASN A 138 11.16 -6.65 20.53
CA ASN A 138 10.42 -7.04 21.75
C ASN A 138 10.66 -8.51 22.12
N LEU A 139 10.84 -9.38 21.11
CA LEU A 139 11.09 -10.81 21.31
C LEU A 139 12.47 -11.02 21.95
N ILE A 140 13.47 -10.32 21.45
CA ILE A 140 14.85 -10.39 21.95
C ILE A 140 14.94 -9.79 23.35
N GLU A 141 14.34 -8.61 23.55
CA GLU A 141 14.27 -7.96 24.84
C GLU A 141 13.65 -8.89 25.90
N SER A 142 12.52 -9.52 25.58
CA SER A 142 11.83 -10.45 26.47
C SER A 142 12.66 -11.70 26.77
N SER A 143 13.27 -12.28 25.73
CA SER A 143 14.14 -13.45 25.86
C SER A 143 15.36 -13.17 26.74
N MET A 144 15.98 -12.00 26.58
CA MET A 144 17.11 -11.58 27.40
C MET A 144 16.70 -11.22 28.83
N LYS A 145 15.48 -10.72 29.07
CA LYS A 145 14.95 -10.54 30.43
C LYS A 145 14.81 -11.89 31.13
N VAL A 146 14.28 -12.91 30.45
CA VAL A 146 14.23 -14.28 30.96
C VAL A 146 15.64 -14.78 31.29
N LEU A 147 16.60 -14.60 30.38
CA LEU A 147 18.00 -14.98 30.63
C LEU A 147 18.56 -14.34 31.90
N VAL A 148 18.47 -13.00 32.03
CA VAL A 148 19.04 -12.27 33.16
C VAL A 148 18.42 -12.72 34.49
N GLN A 149 17.14 -13.10 34.52
CA GLN A 149 16.52 -13.63 35.73
C GLN A 149 16.93 -15.07 36.01
N SER A 150 17.05 -15.90 34.97
CA SER A 150 17.42 -17.31 35.12
C SER A 150 18.89 -17.50 35.50
N VAL A 151 19.80 -16.66 35.01
CA VAL A 151 21.24 -16.72 35.36
C VAL A 151 21.47 -16.50 36.85
N LYS A 152 20.63 -15.70 37.53
CA LYS A 152 20.68 -15.54 38.99
C LYS A 152 20.41 -16.83 39.76
N LYS A 153 19.73 -17.80 39.13
CA LYS A 153 19.42 -19.12 39.69
C LYS A 153 20.44 -20.19 39.25
N GLY A 154 21.45 -19.82 38.46
CA GLY A 154 22.53 -20.69 38.00
C GLY A 154 22.50 -21.00 36.50
N PRO A 155 23.65 -21.41 35.90
CA PRO A 155 23.78 -21.63 34.46
C PRO A 155 22.84 -22.71 33.90
N VAL A 156 22.64 -23.80 34.64
CA VAL A 156 21.77 -24.93 34.22
C VAL A 156 20.30 -24.49 34.11
N ILE A 157 19.82 -23.69 35.07
CA ILE A 157 18.45 -23.15 35.03
C ILE A 157 18.29 -22.17 33.86
N ALA A 158 19.31 -21.34 33.60
CA ALA A 158 19.34 -20.46 32.45
C ALA A 158 19.33 -21.22 31.11
N ALA A 159 20.09 -22.31 31.02
CA ALA A 159 20.12 -23.18 29.86
C ALA A 159 18.73 -23.75 29.54
N GLN A 160 18.05 -24.31 30.54
CA GLN A 160 16.71 -24.87 30.38
C GLN A 160 15.70 -23.80 29.96
N ALA A 161 15.75 -22.61 30.58
CA ALA A 161 14.88 -21.50 30.22
C ALA A 161 15.10 -21.05 28.77
N LEU A 162 16.34 -20.88 28.33
CA LEU A 162 16.65 -20.47 26.96
C LEU A 162 16.27 -21.52 25.92
N THR A 163 16.50 -22.80 26.20
CA THR A 163 16.12 -23.88 25.28
C THR A 163 14.60 -23.92 25.10
N ASN A 164 13.83 -23.69 26.17
CA ASN A 164 12.38 -23.59 26.09
C ASN A 164 11.93 -22.36 25.30
N VAL A 165 12.55 -21.19 25.52
CA VAL A 165 12.26 -19.96 24.75
C VAL A 165 12.61 -20.16 23.27
N SER A 166 13.74 -20.77 22.96
CA SER A 166 14.13 -21.13 21.59
C SER A 166 13.09 -22.01 20.92
N ARG A 167 12.63 -23.07 21.61
CA ARG A 167 11.59 -23.96 21.10
C ARG A 167 10.32 -23.18 20.82
N TYR A 168 9.87 -22.38 21.80
CA TYR A 168 8.68 -21.53 21.66
C TYR A 168 8.76 -20.62 20.42
N ILE A 169 9.89 -19.92 20.22
CA ILE A 169 10.07 -19.06 19.04
C ILE A 169 10.00 -19.86 17.74
N LYS A 170 10.62 -21.04 17.71
CA LYS A 170 10.60 -21.92 16.52
C LYS A 170 9.18 -22.40 16.20
N GLU A 171 8.40 -22.80 17.21
CA GLU A 171 7.00 -23.20 17.03
C GLU A 171 6.14 -22.03 16.53
N ILE A 172 6.28 -20.84 17.12
CA ILE A 172 5.57 -19.63 16.67
C ILE A 172 5.92 -19.29 15.22
N HIS A 173 7.18 -19.41 14.83
CA HIS A 173 7.58 -19.21 13.44
C HIS A 173 6.89 -20.21 12.50
N GLY A 174 6.83 -21.49 12.87
CA GLY A 174 6.10 -22.51 12.11
C GLY A 174 4.60 -22.24 12.00
N VAL A 175 3.96 -21.74 13.07
CA VAL A 175 2.56 -21.31 13.04
C VAL A 175 2.36 -20.14 12.07
N ASN A 176 3.22 -19.12 12.13
CA ASN A 176 3.14 -17.97 11.23
C ASN A 176 3.32 -18.36 9.76
N GLU A 177 4.25 -19.26 9.46
CA GLU A 177 4.47 -19.77 8.11
C GLU A 177 3.23 -20.50 7.59
N ARG A 178 2.66 -21.38 8.41
CA ARG A 178 1.44 -22.11 8.05
C ARG A 178 0.23 -21.20 7.86
N LEU A 179 0.08 -20.16 8.68
CA LEU A 179 -0.97 -19.15 8.50
C LEU A 179 -0.77 -18.38 7.19
N ARG A 180 0.47 -18.03 6.85
CA ARG A 180 0.79 -17.37 5.59
C ARG A 180 0.45 -18.26 4.39
N ASP A 181 0.78 -19.54 4.45
CA ASP A 181 0.47 -20.51 3.39
C ASP A 181 -1.05 -20.65 3.20
N LEU A 182 -1.81 -20.77 4.29
CA LEU A 182 -3.28 -20.85 4.24
C LEU A 182 -3.92 -19.58 3.65
N MET A 183 -3.30 -18.42 3.86
CA MET A 183 -3.80 -17.13 3.37
C MET A 183 -3.16 -16.71 2.04
N ALA A 184 -2.28 -17.52 1.45
CA ALA A 184 -1.49 -17.13 0.29
C ALA A 184 -2.37 -16.72 -0.90
N ASP A 185 -3.44 -17.46 -1.16
CA ASP A 185 -4.38 -17.16 -2.26
C ASP A 185 -5.13 -15.84 -2.01
N ILE A 186 -5.55 -15.59 -0.77
CA ILE A 186 -6.25 -14.36 -0.39
C ILE A 186 -5.31 -13.16 -0.50
N ILE A 187 -4.10 -13.28 0.07
CA ILE A 187 -3.05 -12.26 0.01
C ILE A 187 -2.67 -11.95 -1.45
N SER A 188 -2.50 -12.98 -2.27
CA SER A 188 -2.18 -12.86 -3.69
C SER A 188 -3.29 -12.14 -4.45
N SER A 189 -4.55 -12.53 -4.23
CA SER A 189 -5.72 -11.88 -4.82
C SER A 189 -5.83 -10.40 -4.42
N MET A 190 -5.68 -10.08 -3.13
CA MET A 190 -5.70 -8.70 -2.65
C MET A 190 -4.54 -7.88 -3.24
N ASN A 191 -3.33 -8.44 -3.32
CA ASN A 191 -2.19 -7.79 -3.96
C ASN A 191 -2.45 -7.52 -5.45
N SER A 192 -3.07 -8.46 -6.16
CA SER A 192 -3.48 -8.29 -7.56
C SER A 192 -4.51 -7.17 -7.73
N GLN A 193 -5.49 -7.09 -6.81
CA GLN A 193 -6.47 -6.02 -6.77
C GLN A 193 -5.83 -4.65 -6.58
N ILE A 194 -4.97 -4.51 -5.57
CA ILE A 194 -4.25 -3.27 -5.27
C ILE A 194 -3.39 -2.82 -6.45
N LYS A 195 -2.59 -3.74 -7.03
CA LYS A 195 -1.54 -3.37 -7.99
C LYS A 195 -2.05 -3.25 -9.42
N PHE A 196 -3.14 -3.92 -9.77
CA PHE A 196 -3.57 -4.04 -11.16
C PHE A 196 -5.09 -3.99 -11.34
N LEU A 197 -5.83 -4.94 -10.78
CA LEU A 197 -7.24 -5.17 -11.16
C LEU A 197 -8.13 -3.96 -10.83
N THR A 198 -8.02 -3.40 -9.62
CA THR A 198 -8.83 -2.24 -9.21
C THR A 198 -8.50 -0.99 -10.04
N PRO A 199 -7.23 -0.57 -10.19
CA PRO A 199 -6.88 0.54 -11.09
C PRO A 199 -7.33 0.33 -12.54
N ALA A 200 -7.19 -0.89 -13.07
CA ALA A 200 -7.51 -1.19 -14.45
C ALA A 200 -9.02 -1.13 -14.71
N ILE A 201 -9.83 -1.82 -13.90
CA ILE A 201 -11.29 -1.81 -14.04
C ILE A 201 -11.82 -0.38 -13.87
N ALA A 202 -11.36 0.34 -12.83
CA ALA A 202 -11.79 1.71 -12.60
C ALA A 202 -11.43 2.63 -13.79
N GLY A 203 -10.24 2.47 -14.37
CA GLY A 203 -9.82 3.25 -15.54
C GLY A 203 -10.63 2.93 -16.79
N ILE A 204 -10.94 1.65 -17.02
CA ILE A 204 -11.80 1.22 -18.13
C ILE A 204 -13.22 1.78 -17.97
N VAL A 205 -13.80 1.71 -16.76
CA VAL A 205 -15.14 2.23 -16.47
C VAL A 205 -15.22 3.72 -16.81
N ILE A 206 -14.24 4.53 -16.38
CA ILE A 206 -14.20 5.97 -16.71
C ILE A 206 -14.12 6.20 -18.21
N GLY A 207 -13.30 5.42 -18.93
CA GLY A 207 -13.19 5.51 -20.38
C GLY A 207 -14.50 5.22 -21.10
N ILE A 208 -15.22 4.17 -20.69
CA ILE A 208 -16.54 3.83 -21.24
C ILE A 208 -17.55 4.93 -20.89
N THR A 209 -17.58 5.42 -19.66
CA THR A 209 -18.48 6.52 -19.26
C THR A 209 -18.20 7.77 -20.09
N SER A 210 -16.93 8.13 -20.31
CA SER A 210 -16.55 9.25 -21.16
C SER A 210 -17.05 9.10 -22.60
N MET A 211 -16.92 7.89 -23.18
CA MET A 211 -17.45 7.57 -24.50
C MET A 211 -18.97 7.77 -24.58
N VAL A 212 -19.71 7.17 -23.65
CA VAL A 212 -21.17 7.24 -23.60
C VAL A 212 -21.63 8.68 -23.47
N THR A 213 -21.04 9.46 -22.56
CA THR A 213 -21.40 10.86 -22.35
C THR A 213 -21.07 11.75 -23.56
N THR A 214 -19.99 11.45 -24.28
CA THR A 214 -19.62 12.14 -25.53
C THR A 214 -20.64 11.85 -26.64
N ILE A 215 -21.00 10.58 -26.82
CA ILE A 215 -21.98 10.13 -27.82
C ILE A 215 -23.36 10.74 -27.52
N LEU A 216 -23.85 10.60 -26.29
CA LEU A 216 -25.13 11.19 -25.86
C LEU A 216 -25.18 12.70 -26.08
N GLY A 217 -24.06 13.40 -25.83
CA GLY A 217 -23.94 14.82 -26.11
C GLY A 217 -24.10 15.19 -27.57
N LYS A 218 -23.33 14.52 -28.43
CA LYS A 218 -23.34 14.81 -29.87
C LYS A 218 -24.69 14.44 -30.49
N LEU A 219 -25.28 13.30 -30.11
CA LEU A 219 -26.63 12.92 -30.52
C LEU A 219 -27.67 13.94 -30.05
N GLY A 220 -27.60 14.39 -28.79
CA GLY A 220 -28.51 15.42 -28.26
C GLY A 220 -28.47 16.73 -29.07
N THR A 221 -27.26 17.21 -29.41
CA THR A 221 -27.10 18.41 -30.23
C THR A 221 -27.57 18.24 -31.68
N GLN A 222 -27.36 17.06 -32.28
CA GLN A 222 -27.84 16.77 -33.63
C GLN A 222 -29.36 16.63 -33.67
N LEU A 223 -29.96 15.99 -32.67
CA LEU A 223 -31.41 15.86 -32.58
C LEU A 223 -32.08 17.23 -32.41
N GLN A 224 -31.49 18.14 -31.63
CA GLN A 224 -31.91 19.55 -31.59
C GLN A 224 -31.81 20.26 -32.95
N SER A 225 -30.74 20.01 -33.73
CA SER A 225 -30.61 20.61 -35.07
C SER A 225 -31.61 20.08 -36.08
N VAL A 226 -32.03 18.82 -35.97
CA VAL A 226 -33.04 18.20 -36.84
C VAL A 226 -34.45 18.66 -36.46
N THR A 227 -34.73 18.86 -35.17
CA THR A 227 -36.04 19.33 -34.70
C THR A 227 -36.28 20.83 -34.89
N ALA A 228 -35.21 21.62 -35.06
CA ALA A 228 -35.30 23.05 -35.35
C ALA A 228 -35.81 23.38 -36.78
N GLY A 229 -35.99 22.38 -37.66
CA GLY A 229 -36.32 22.56 -39.08
C GLY A 229 -37.71 22.10 -39.55
N GLY A 230 -38.62 21.62 -38.68
CA GLY A 230 -39.95 21.18 -39.10
C GLY A 230 -40.99 20.93 -38.00
N ASP A 231 -42.26 20.83 -38.39
CA ASP A 231 -43.47 20.64 -37.53
C ASP A 231 -43.44 19.40 -36.60
N ALA A 232 -42.42 18.55 -36.70
CA ALA A 232 -42.17 17.42 -35.79
C ALA A 232 -41.48 17.84 -34.46
N ALA A 233 -41.24 19.14 -34.23
CA ALA A 233 -40.51 19.68 -33.09
C ALA A 233 -41.05 19.23 -31.72
N VAL A 234 -42.37 19.02 -31.58
CA VAL A 234 -43.01 18.68 -30.29
C VAL A 234 -42.71 17.24 -29.84
N GLN A 235 -42.59 16.28 -30.77
CA GLN A 235 -42.25 14.90 -30.42
C GLN A 235 -40.74 14.69 -30.20
N GLY A 236 -39.90 15.47 -30.88
CA GLY A 236 -38.44 15.40 -30.72
C GLY A 236 -37.95 15.95 -29.38
N ILE A 237 -38.61 16.99 -28.83
CA ILE A 237 -38.28 17.55 -27.51
C ILE A 237 -38.54 16.53 -26.38
N GLY A 238 -39.59 15.71 -26.49
CA GLY A 238 -39.89 14.65 -25.52
C GLY A 238 -38.86 13.52 -25.49
N LEU A 239 -38.24 13.20 -26.63
CA LEU A 239 -37.19 12.19 -26.72
C LEU A 239 -35.84 12.70 -26.19
N ILE A 240 -35.54 13.99 -26.37
CA ILE A 240 -34.33 14.63 -25.83
C ILE A 240 -34.39 14.71 -24.29
N GLY A 241 -35.56 15.05 -23.72
CA GLY A 241 -35.77 15.05 -22.27
C GLY A 241 -35.65 13.66 -21.61
N LEU A 242 -35.79 12.59 -22.40
CA LEU A 242 -35.65 11.20 -21.94
C LEU A 242 -34.19 10.81 -21.65
N PHE A 243 -33.21 11.52 -22.25
CA PHE A 243 -31.78 11.27 -22.03
C PHE A 243 -31.20 11.99 -20.81
N GLY A 244 -31.94 12.94 -20.22
CA GLY A 244 -31.50 13.74 -19.07
C GLY A 244 -30.20 14.53 -19.31
N ASP A 245 -29.81 15.38 -18.35
CA ASP A 245 -28.56 16.14 -18.47
C ASP A 245 -27.30 15.25 -18.29
N GLY A 246 -27.46 14.02 -17.77
CA GLY A 246 -26.37 13.07 -17.51
C GLY A 246 -25.38 13.54 -16.44
N ILE A 247 -24.73 12.61 -15.73
CA ILE A 247 -23.71 12.99 -14.75
C ILE A 247 -22.45 13.49 -15.48
N PRO A 248 -21.90 14.67 -15.15
CA PRO A 248 -20.65 15.14 -15.73
C PRO A 248 -19.50 14.18 -15.44
N THR A 249 -18.75 13.82 -16.49
CA THR A 249 -17.61 12.92 -16.47
C THR A 249 -16.54 13.38 -15.47
N TYR A 250 -16.38 14.69 -15.29
CA TYR A 250 -15.48 15.29 -14.30
C TYR A 250 -15.77 14.82 -12.87
N PHE A 251 -17.01 14.97 -12.39
CA PHE A 251 -17.38 14.61 -11.01
C PHE A 251 -17.37 13.10 -10.80
N PHE A 252 -17.89 12.34 -11.77
CA PHE A 252 -17.88 10.89 -11.72
C PHE A 252 -16.45 10.34 -11.57
N GLN A 253 -15.52 10.89 -12.34
CA GLN A 253 -14.13 10.46 -12.28
C GLN A 253 -13.45 10.76 -10.94
N ILE A 254 -13.72 11.91 -10.31
CA ILE A 254 -13.18 12.23 -8.99
C ILE A 254 -13.68 11.20 -7.96
N ILE A 255 -14.97 10.87 -7.98
CA ILE A 255 -15.58 9.88 -7.08
C ILE A 255 -14.89 8.52 -7.26
N VAL A 256 -14.74 8.06 -8.51
CA VAL A 256 -14.09 6.78 -8.81
C VAL A 256 -12.61 6.79 -8.39
N GLY A 257 -11.88 7.87 -8.62
CA GLY A 257 -10.48 7.94 -8.22
C GLY A 257 -10.29 8.00 -6.69
N ILE A 258 -11.17 8.68 -5.95
CA ILE A 258 -11.18 8.61 -4.48
C ILE A 258 -11.46 7.17 -4.02
N TYR A 259 -12.40 6.48 -4.67
CA TYR A 259 -12.67 5.07 -4.39
C TYR A 259 -11.45 4.17 -4.61
N VAL A 260 -10.69 4.36 -5.71
CA VAL A 260 -9.44 3.61 -5.95
C VAL A 260 -8.42 3.84 -4.83
N VAL A 261 -8.27 5.08 -4.37
CA VAL A 261 -7.38 5.44 -3.25
C VAL A 261 -7.85 4.77 -1.95
N GLN A 262 -9.15 4.81 -1.65
CA GLN A 262 -9.73 4.21 -0.44
C GLN A 262 -9.59 2.69 -0.43
N ILE A 263 -9.92 2.01 -1.52
CA ILE A 263 -9.78 0.55 -1.62
C ILE A 263 -8.30 0.15 -1.53
N THR A 264 -7.41 0.88 -2.18
CA THR A 264 -5.96 0.65 -2.07
C THR A 264 -5.49 0.78 -0.62
N TYR A 265 -6.00 1.78 0.10
CA TYR A 265 -5.71 2.00 1.51
C TYR A 265 -6.17 0.81 2.37
N VAL A 266 -7.45 0.44 2.27
CA VAL A 266 -8.06 -0.64 3.06
C VAL A 266 -7.37 -1.98 2.78
N LEU A 267 -7.22 -2.35 1.51
CA LEU A 267 -6.60 -3.62 1.13
C LEU A 267 -5.15 -3.70 1.57
N THR A 268 -4.39 -2.60 1.48
CA THR A 268 -2.98 -2.61 1.91
C THR A 268 -2.84 -2.84 3.42
N ILE A 269 -3.73 -2.25 4.23
CA ILE A 269 -3.74 -2.48 5.68
C ILE A 269 -4.09 -3.94 5.99
N LEU A 270 -5.10 -4.50 5.31
CA LEU A 270 -5.51 -5.88 5.51
C LEU A 270 -4.39 -6.86 5.12
N VAL A 271 -3.77 -6.69 3.95
CA VAL A 271 -2.65 -7.52 3.49
C VAL A 271 -1.49 -7.45 4.48
N ASN A 272 -1.10 -6.24 4.92
CA ASN A 272 -0.04 -6.09 5.91
C ASN A 272 -0.38 -6.74 7.25
N GLY A 273 -1.64 -6.60 7.70
CA GLY A 273 -2.12 -7.21 8.94
C GLY A 273 -2.04 -8.73 8.93
N ILE A 274 -2.34 -9.36 7.80
CA ILE A 274 -2.26 -10.82 7.65
C ILE A 274 -0.78 -11.27 7.57
N GLU A 275 0.06 -10.60 6.80
CA GLU A 275 1.45 -11.02 6.57
C GLU A 275 2.40 -10.70 7.72
N ASN A 276 2.24 -9.53 8.35
CA ASN A 276 3.21 -8.96 9.29
C ASN A 276 2.62 -8.67 10.67
N GLY A 277 1.32 -8.95 10.88
CA GLY A 277 0.63 -8.62 12.12
C GLY A 277 0.53 -7.11 12.36
N SER A 278 0.66 -6.67 13.61
CA SER A 278 0.54 -5.27 14.03
C SER A 278 1.77 -4.39 13.72
N ASP A 279 2.46 -4.65 12.61
CA ASP A 279 3.63 -3.88 12.18
C ASP A 279 3.22 -2.56 11.49
N LYS A 280 2.95 -1.54 12.31
CA LYS A 280 2.58 -0.19 11.85
C LYS A 280 3.63 0.48 10.97
N LEU A 281 4.89 0.06 11.05
CA LEU A 281 5.95 0.67 10.25
C LEU A 281 5.93 0.08 8.83
N ASN A 282 5.86 -1.24 8.73
CA ASN A 282 5.74 -1.91 7.43
C ASN A 282 4.42 -1.53 6.74
N GLU A 283 3.34 -1.39 7.50
CA GLU A 283 2.04 -0.90 7.01
C GLU A 283 2.18 0.42 6.26
N LYS A 284 2.80 1.43 6.88
CA LYS A 284 2.99 2.76 6.29
C LYS A 284 3.88 2.69 5.05
N TYR A 285 4.92 1.88 5.07
CA TYR A 285 5.82 1.72 3.93
C TYR A 285 5.11 1.09 2.72
N GLN A 286 4.41 -0.02 2.94
CA GLN A 286 3.64 -0.71 1.91
C GLN A 286 2.51 0.17 1.38
N LEU A 287 1.81 0.88 2.27
CA LEU A 287 0.78 1.84 1.89
C LEU A 287 1.34 2.89 0.93
N GLY A 288 2.51 3.46 1.24
CA GLY A 288 3.16 4.43 0.37
C GLY A 288 3.43 3.90 -1.03
N ILE A 289 4.03 2.70 -1.14
CA ILE A 289 4.37 2.09 -2.43
C ILE A 289 3.12 1.72 -3.23
N ASN A 290 2.17 1.05 -2.58
CA ASN A 290 0.96 0.58 -3.23
C ASN A 290 0.07 1.74 -3.68
N MET A 291 -0.06 2.79 -2.87
CA MET A 291 -0.82 3.99 -3.23
C MET A 291 -0.24 4.64 -4.49
N ILE A 292 1.07 4.87 -4.53
CA ILE A 292 1.74 5.50 -5.67
C ILE A 292 1.54 4.65 -6.94
N ARG A 293 1.80 3.33 -6.87
CA ARG A 293 1.69 2.45 -8.03
C ARG A 293 0.24 2.35 -8.54
N SER A 294 -0.71 2.15 -7.63
CA SER A 294 -2.14 2.02 -7.93
C SER A 294 -2.68 3.30 -8.58
N THR A 295 -2.41 4.48 -7.99
CA THR A 295 -2.87 5.75 -8.53
C THR A 295 -2.23 6.09 -9.88
N LEU A 296 -0.92 5.83 -10.06
CA LEU A 296 -0.25 6.05 -11.34
C LEU A 296 -0.82 5.13 -12.44
N LEU A 297 -1.02 3.85 -12.13
CA LEU A 297 -1.58 2.90 -13.07
C LEU A 297 -3.01 3.27 -13.46
N PHE A 298 -3.84 3.66 -12.48
CA PHE A 298 -5.19 4.17 -12.71
C PHE A 298 -5.17 5.35 -13.68
N CYS A 299 -4.37 6.39 -13.38
CA CYS A 299 -4.32 7.58 -14.23
C CYS A 299 -3.84 7.26 -15.65
N PHE A 300 -2.85 6.38 -15.78
CA PHE A 300 -2.34 5.93 -17.07
C PHE A 300 -3.42 5.19 -17.89
N ILE A 301 -4.08 4.19 -17.29
CA ILE A 301 -5.12 3.41 -17.97
C ILE A 301 -6.31 4.30 -18.32
N SER A 302 -6.81 5.10 -17.38
CA SER A 302 -7.89 6.04 -17.63
C SER A 302 -7.58 6.97 -18.81
N LEU A 303 -6.37 7.54 -18.86
CA LEU A 303 -5.96 8.44 -19.94
C LEU A 303 -5.93 7.72 -21.30
N VAL A 304 -5.29 6.54 -21.37
CA VAL A 304 -5.17 5.77 -22.60
C VAL A 304 -6.55 5.36 -23.11
N VAL A 305 -7.39 4.81 -22.22
CA VAL A 305 -8.71 4.30 -22.58
C VAL A 305 -9.66 5.43 -22.98
N MET A 306 -9.63 6.58 -22.29
CA MET A 306 -10.40 7.76 -22.69
C MET A 306 -10.01 8.27 -24.08
N LEU A 307 -8.71 8.37 -24.38
CA LEU A 307 -8.25 8.79 -25.70
C LEU A 307 -8.67 7.81 -26.80
N MET A 308 -8.48 6.50 -26.57
CA MET A 308 -8.86 5.46 -27.52
C MET A 308 -10.37 5.49 -27.81
N PHE A 309 -11.22 5.51 -26.78
CA PHE A 309 -12.66 5.50 -27.00
C PHE A 309 -13.20 6.80 -27.58
N ASN A 310 -12.58 7.94 -27.31
CA ASN A 310 -13.01 9.19 -27.94
C ASN A 310 -12.72 9.20 -29.46
N ILE A 311 -11.57 8.66 -29.88
CA ILE A 311 -11.26 8.45 -31.30
C ILE A 311 -12.32 7.56 -31.95
N ILE A 312 -12.66 6.43 -31.31
CA ILE A 312 -13.70 5.51 -31.79
C ILE A 312 -15.07 6.18 -31.85
N ALA A 313 -15.45 6.94 -30.82
CA ALA A 313 -16.71 7.68 -30.82
C ALA A 313 -16.74 8.69 -31.97
N SER A 314 -15.63 9.37 -32.25
CA SER A 314 -15.53 10.30 -33.37
C SER A 314 -15.70 9.61 -34.72
N THR A 315 -15.05 8.46 -34.94
CA THR A 315 -15.16 7.72 -36.21
C THR A 315 -16.54 7.11 -36.44
N ILE A 316 -17.18 6.61 -35.39
CA ILE A 316 -18.56 6.09 -35.48
C ILE A 316 -19.51 7.21 -35.87
N LEU A 317 -19.37 8.38 -35.25
CA LEU A 317 -20.25 9.51 -35.54
C LEU A 317 -20.06 10.06 -36.96
N THR A 318 -18.83 10.13 -37.47
CA THR A 318 -18.59 10.53 -38.88
C THR A 318 -19.17 9.49 -39.84
N THR A 319 -18.99 8.19 -39.55
CA THR A 319 -19.43 7.11 -40.42
C THR A 319 -20.95 6.90 -40.43
N SER A 320 -21.62 7.04 -39.27
CA SER A 320 -23.06 6.76 -39.17
C SER A 320 -23.96 7.96 -39.46
N LEU A 321 -23.45 9.20 -39.35
CA LEU A 321 -24.25 10.42 -39.48
C LEU A 321 -23.84 11.31 -40.67
N GLY A 322 -22.88 10.87 -41.49
CA GLY A 322 -22.62 11.49 -42.79
C GLY A 322 -22.07 12.92 -42.72
N VAL A 323 -21.05 13.13 -41.89
CA VAL A 323 -20.04 14.19 -42.08
C VAL A 323 -18.66 13.55 -42.01
#